data_AF-W2US07-F1
#
_entry.id   AF-W2US07-F1
#
_cell.length_a   1.000
_cell.length_b   1.000
_cell.length_c   1.000
_cell.angle_alpha   90.00
_cell.angle_beta   90.00
_cell.angle_gamma   90.00
#
_symmetry.space_group_name_H-M   'P 1'
#
loop_
_entity.id
_entity.type
_entity.pdbx_description
1 polymer ?
#
loop_
_entity_poly.entity_id
_entity_poly.type
_entity_poly.pdbx_seq_one_letter_code
_entity_poly.pdbx_strand_id
1 'polypeptide(L)'
;MSQIDFFPKCPFHSLTSLHCPGCGSQRAIHDYLNGNVVNGLKHNLLIPVVAFVLLYHLYVSLFKLINKKAPQRNLLDHPKFSLIILIIVLSFWVFRNIPVAPFHYLAP
;
A
#
# COMPACT_ATOMS: atom_id res chain seq x y z
N MET A 1 1.70 -22.35 -24.00
CA MET A 1 2.42 -21.34 -23.18
C MET A 1 2.68 -21.96 -21.82
N SER A 2 3.92 -22.33 -21.52
CA SER A 2 4.31 -22.80 -20.20
C SER A 2 4.15 -21.66 -19.19
N GLN A 3 3.16 -21.75 -18.30
CA GLN A 3 3.06 -20.92 -17.11
C GLN A 3 4.23 -21.32 -16.21
N ILE A 4 5.35 -20.60 -16.32
CA ILE A 4 6.47 -20.78 -15.41
C ILE A 4 6.04 -20.14 -14.09
N ASP A 5 5.45 -20.94 -13.20
CA ASP A 5 5.07 -20.59 -11.83
C ASP A 5 6.34 -20.43 -10.94
N PHE A 6 7.31 -19.61 -11.37
CA PHE A 6 8.50 -19.32 -10.57
C PHE A 6 8.16 -18.44 -9.36
N PHE A 7 7.01 -17.75 -9.39
CA PHE A 7 6.54 -16.95 -8.28
C PHE A 7 5.59 -17.76 -7.40
N PRO A 8 5.90 -17.90 -6.10
CA PRO A 8 5.01 -18.61 -5.18
C PRO A 8 3.66 -17.89 -5.11
N LYS A 9 2.57 -18.66 -5.20
CA LYS A 9 1.21 -18.16 -4.93
C LYS A 9 1.16 -17.61 -3.51
N CYS A 10 0.34 -16.58 -3.29
CA CYS A 10 0.19 -16.00 -1.96
C CYS A 10 -0.28 -17.07 -0.95
N PRO A 11 0.50 -17.41 0.08
CA PRO A 11 0.15 -18.46 1.02
C PRO A 11 -1.14 -18.12 1.79
N PHE A 12 -1.35 -16.84 2.10
CA PHE A 12 -2.56 -16.37 2.78
C PHE A 12 -3.82 -16.64 1.95
N HIS A 13 -3.80 -16.30 0.67
CA HIS A 13 -4.93 -16.56 -0.22
C HIS A 13 -5.14 -18.06 -0.45
N SER A 14 -4.06 -18.83 -0.60
CA SER A 14 -4.16 -20.30 -0.74
C SER A 14 -4.78 -20.97 0.49
N LEU A 15 -4.56 -20.43 1.69
CA LEU A 15 -5.10 -20.99 2.94
C LEU A 15 -6.49 -20.47 3.31
N THR A 16 -6.77 -19.20 3.06
CA THR A 16 -8.00 -18.54 3.56
C THR A 16 -9.01 -18.24 2.47
N SER A 17 -8.63 -18.34 1.19
CA SER A 17 -9.37 -17.81 0.04
C SER A 17 -9.68 -16.31 0.10
N LEU A 18 -9.08 -15.57 1.05
CA LEU A 18 -9.24 -14.14 1.21
C LEU A 18 -8.06 -13.38 0.58
N HIS A 19 -8.34 -12.21 0.03
CA HIS A 19 -7.30 -11.31 -0.45
C HIS A 19 -6.65 -10.58 0.73
N CYS A 20 -5.33 -10.73 0.86
CA CYS A 20 -4.56 -9.98 1.86
C CYS A 20 -4.41 -8.50 1.42
N PRO A 21 -4.24 -7.55 2.37
CA PRO A 21 -4.11 -6.12 2.02
C PRO A 21 -2.86 -5.83 1.16
N GLY A 22 -1.87 -6.73 1.16
CA GLY A 22 -0.60 -6.59 0.43
C GLY A 22 -0.46 -7.39 -0.87
N CYS A 23 -1.44 -8.23 -1.24
CA CYS A 23 -1.29 -9.24 -2.29
C CYS A 23 -1.13 -8.65 -3.72
N GLY A 24 -1.49 -7.38 -3.90
CA GLY A 24 -1.28 -6.61 -5.14
C GLY A 24 -0.08 -5.66 -5.08
N SER A 25 0.60 -5.52 -3.94
CA SER A 25 1.65 -4.52 -3.75
C SER A 25 2.85 -4.72 -4.66
N GLN A 26 3.31 -5.97 -4.83
CA GLN A 26 4.45 -6.26 -5.70
C GLN A 26 4.15 -5.92 -7.17
N ARG A 27 2.98 -6.32 -7.68
CA ARG A 27 2.53 -6.02 -9.05
C ARG A 27 2.30 -4.52 -9.25
N ALA A 28 1.70 -3.85 -8.26
CA ALA A 28 1.52 -2.42 -8.30
C ALA A 28 2.86 -1.67 -8.36
N ILE A 29 3.82 -2.05 -7.50
CA ILE A 29 5.17 -1.46 -7.49
C ILE A 29 5.87 -1.72 -8.83
N HIS A 30 5.80 -2.94 -9.36
CA HIS A 30 6.36 -3.26 -10.68
C HIS A 30 5.79 -2.33 -11.76
N ASP A 31 4.48 -2.14 -11.79
CA ASP A 31 3.85 -1.26 -12.77
C ASP A 31 4.23 0.20 -12.60
N TYR A 32 4.27 0.70 -11.36
CA TYR A 32 4.72 2.07 -11.09
C TYR A 32 6.17 2.31 -11.54
N LEU A 33 7.06 1.34 -11.29
CA LEU A 33 8.46 1.43 -11.71
C LEU A 33 8.64 1.38 -13.24
N ASN A 34 7.71 0.73 -13.95
CA ASN A 34 7.68 0.72 -15.42
C ASN A 34 6.86 1.87 -16.03
N GLY A 35 6.37 2.82 -15.23
CA GLY A 35 5.57 3.96 -15.69
C GLY A 35 4.08 3.65 -15.96
N ASN A 36 3.62 2.43 -15.70
CA ASN A 36 2.24 1.98 -15.91
C ASN A 36 1.33 2.36 -14.72
N VAL A 37 1.14 3.67 -14.48
CA VAL A 37 0.41 4.19 -13.31
C VAL A 37 -1.02 3.63 -13.20
N VAL A 38 -1.74 3.53 -14.32
CA VAL A 38 -3.13 3.03 -14.34
C VAL A 38 -3.20 1.57 -13.91
N ASN A 39 -2.29 0.72 -14.37
CA ASN A 39 -2.26 -0.69 -13.98
C ASN A 39 -1.81 -0.86 -12.52
N GLY A 40 -0.87 -0.02 -12.07
CA GLY A 40 -0.46 0.02 -10.67
C GLY A 40 -1.63 0.32 -9.71
N LEU A 41 -2.49 1.28 -10.07
CA LEU A 41 -3.69 1.62 -9.29
C LEU A 41 -4.70 0.48 -9.23
N LYS A 42 -4.89 -0.25 -10.34
CA LYS A 42 -5.76 -1.44 -10.40
C LYS A 42 -5.24 -2.55 -9.49
N HIS A 43 -3.92 -2.76 -9.44
CA HIS A 43 -3.33 -3.79 -8.59
C HIS A 43 -3.43 -3.45 -7.10
N ASN A 44 -3.13 -2.20 -6.71
CA ASN A 44 -3.28 -1.77 -5.32
C ASN A 44 -3.37 -0.24 -5.16
N LEU A 45 -4.57 0.25 -4.85
CA LEU A 45 -4.84 1.67 -4.62
C LEU A 45 -4.17 2.26 -3.37
N LEU A 46 -3.74 1.41 -2.41
CA LEU A 46 -3.04 1.87 -1.20
C LEU A 46 -1.59 2.26 -1.45
N ILE A 47 -0.95 1.77 -2.52
CA ILE A 47 0.49 2.00 -2.75
C ILE A 47 0.84 3.48 -2.91
N PRO A 48 0.11 4.30 -3.68
CA PRO A 48 0.37 5.74 -3.75
C PRO A 48 0.28 6.44 -2.39
N VAL A 49 -0.67 6.05 -1.54
CA VAL A 49 -0.83 6.62 -0.19
C VAL A 49 0.38 6.29 0.67
N VAL A 50 0.81 5.02 0.67
CA VAL A 50 2.00 4.58 1.39
C VAL A 50 3.25 5.29 0.87
N ALA A 51 3.41 5.39 -0.46
CA ALA A 51 4.52 6.10 -1.07
C ALA A 51 4.57 7.57 -0.64
N PHE A 52 3.43 8.26 -0.64
CA PHE A 52 3.34 9.65 -0.19
C PHE A 52 3.74 9.82 1.29
N VAL A 53 3.25 8.94 2.17
CA VAL A 53 3.61 8.96 3.60
C VAL A 53 5.11 8.75 3.80
N LEU A 54 5.71 7.80 3.08
CA LEU A 54 7.16 7.53 3.15
C LEU A 54 7.99 8.70 2.61
N LEU A 55 7.59 9.30 1.49
CA LEU A 55 8.25 10.47 0.92
C LEU A 55 8.17 11.68 1.86
N TYR A 56 7.01 11.93 2.48
CA TYR A 56 6.87 12.97 3.48
C TYR A 56 7.76 12.73 4.70
N HIS A 57 7.81 11.49 5.20
CA HIS A 57 8.68 11.12 6.31
C HIS A 57 10.16 11.36 5.96
N LEU A 58 10.58 10.94 4.77
CA LEU A 58 11.94 11.15 4.28
C LEU A 58 12.27 12.63 4.15
N TYR A 59 11.36 13.43 3.58
CA TYR A 59 11.51 14.87 3.45
C TYR A 59 11.70 15.55 4.81
N VAL A 60 10.84 15.26 5.79
CA VAL A 60 10.95 15.83 7.14
C VAL A 60 12.25 15.40 7.82
N SER A 61 12.65 14.13 7.66
CA SER A 61 13.90 13.60 8.24
C SER A 61 15.13 14.31 7.65
N LEU A 62 15.20 14.43 6.32
CA LEU A 62 16.28 15.16 5.64
C LEU A 62 16.30 16.64 6.03
N PHE A 63 15.13 17.28 6.11
CA PHE A 63 15.02 18.68 6.53
C PHE A 63 15.52 18.91 7.96
N LYS A 64 15.21 17.99 8.89
CA LYS A 64 15.71 18.02 10.28
C LYS A 64 17.22 17.82 10.36
N LEU A 65 17.80 16.97 9.51
CA LEU A 65 19.25 16.77 9.44
C LEU A 65 19.99 18.04 9.00
N ILE A 66 19.44 18.77 8.04
CA ILE A 66 20.02 20.01 7.53
C ILE A 66 19.78 21.19 8.49
N ASN A 67 18.58 21.28 9.05
CA ASN A 67 18.16 22.40 9.91
C ASN A 67 17.94 21.93 11.35
N LYS A 68 18.98 22.00 12.19
CA LYS A 68 18.89 21.64 13.63
C LYS A 68 17.89 22.45 14.46
N LYS A 69 17.39 23.57 13.93
CA LYS A 69 16.32 24.39 14.54
C LYS A 69 14.90 24.02 14.04
N ALA A 70 14.78 23.01 13.18
CA ALA A 70 13.48 22.56 12.69
C ALA A 70 12.59 22.07 13.84
N PRO A 71 11.27 22.30 13.77
CA PRO A 71 10.34 21.84 14.80
C PRO A 71 10.46 20.31 14.97
N GLN A 72 10.60 19.86 16.22
CA GLN A 72 10.77 18.43 16.54
C GLN A 72 9.52 17.60 16.24
N ARG A 73 8.33 18.20 16.28
CA ARG A 73 7.06 17.49 16.14
C ARG A 73 6.77 17.19 14.67
N ASN A 74 6.86 15.91 14.27
CA ASN A 74 6.36 15.46 12.98
C ASN A 74 4.86 15.13 13.11
N LEU A 75 4.09 15.37 12.05
CA LEU A 75 2.68 14.95 11.98
C LEU A 75 2.54 13.41 12.13
N LEU A 76 3.54 12.67 11.64
CA LEU A 76 3.61 11.21 11.74
C LEU A 76 3.94 10.70 13.14
N ASP A 77 4.51 11.53 14.01
CA ASP A 77 4.92 11.12 15.37
C ASP A 77 3.73 11.09 16.34
N HIS A 78 2.54 11.56 15.90
CA HIS A 78 1.34 11.49 16.71
C HIS A 78 0.81 10.05 16.77
N PRO A 79 0.50 9.50 17.97
CA PRO A 79 -0.02 8.13 18.10
C PRO A 79 -1.35 7.93 17.37
N LYS A 80 -2.11 9.00 17.17
CA LYS A 80 -3.35 8.97 16.38
C LYS A 80 -3.12 8.68 14.89
N PHE A 81 -1.95 9.05 14.35
CA PHE A 81 -1.63 8.84 12.94
C PHE A 81 -1.53 7.34 12.60
N SER A 82 -0.79 6.57 13.40
CA SER A 82 -0.71 5.11 13.24
C SER A 82 -2.07 4.44 13.37
N LEU A 83 -2.92 4.92 14.28
CA LEU A 83 -4.29 4.42 14.42
C LEU A 83 -5.15 4.71 13.18
N ILE A 84 -5.06 5.92 12.62
CA ILE A 84 -5.77 6.30 11.40
C ILE A 84 -5.33 5.43 10.22
N ILE A 85 -4.02 5.23 10.03
CA ILE A 85 -3.51 4.34 8.97
C ILE A 85 -4.02 2.91 9.18
N LEU A 86 -4.00 2.40 10.41
CA LEU A 86 -4.50 1.06 10.71
C LEU A 86 -5.97 0.92 10.34
N ILE A 87 -6.80 1.90 10.70
CA ILE A 87 -8.23 1.92 10.34
C ILE A 87 -8.40 1.93 8.81
N ILE A 88 -7.62 2.74 8.09
CA ILE A 88 -7.67 2.79 6.62
C ILE A 88 -7.30 1.45 6.00
N VAL A 89 -6.21 0.82 6.44
CA VAL A 89 -5.74 -0.47 5.93
C VAL A 89 -6.76 -1.58 6.20
N LEU A 90 -7.33 -1.63 7.41
CA LEU A 90 -8.36 -2.60 7.76
C LEU A 90 -9.64 -2.36 6.97
N SER A 91 -10.06 -1.10 6.80
CA SER A 91 -11.25 -0.76 6.00
C SER A 91 -11.07 -1.18 4.55
N PHE A 92 -9.91 -0.89 3.96
CA PHE A 92 -9.56 -1.34 2.61
C PHE A 92 -9.53 -2.87 2.51
N TRP A 93 -8.99 -3.56 3.51
CA TRP A 93 -8.97 -5.02 3.55
C TRP A 93 -10.39 -5.60 3.57
N VAL A 94 -11.29 -5.05 4.40
CA VAL A 94 -12.69 -5.45 4.43
C VAL A 94 -13.34 -5.19 3.09
N PHE A 95 -13.27 -3.96 2.56
CA PHE A 95 -13.89 -3.61 1.28
C PHE A 95 -13.41 -4.48 0.13
N ARG A 96 -12.10 -4.79 0.05
CA ARG A 96 -11.54 -5.64 -1.01
C ARG A 96 -12.05 -7.09 -0.99
N ASN A 97 -12.57 -7.57 0.13
CA ASN A 97 -13.12 -8.91 0.27
C ASN A 97 -14.66 -8.95 0.11
N ILE A 98 -15.31 -7.81 -0.19
CA ILE A 98 -16.77 -7.76 -0.43
C ILE A 98 -17.05 -8.02 -1.92
N PRO A 99 -17.84 -9.06 -2.27
CA PRO A 99 -18.14 -9.41 -3.66
C PRO A 99 -19.30 -8.58 -4.25
N VAL A 100 -19.31 -7.26 -3.98
CA VAL A 100 -20.36 -6.34 -4.45
C VAL A 100 -19.69 -5.21 -5.22
N ALA A 101 -20.28 -4.79 -6.35
CA ALA A 101 -19.78 -3.62 -7.10
C ALA A 101 -19.96 -2.33 -6.26
N PRO A 102 -18.99 -1.41 -6.23
CA PRO A 102 -17.75 -1.34 -7.02
C PRO A 102 -16.54 -2.06 -6.37
N PHE A 103 -16.72 -2.69 -5.22
CA PHE A 103 -15.60 -3.25 -4.44
C PHE A 103 -14.97 -4.50 -5.07
N HIS A 104 -15.71 -5.23 -5.92
CA HIS A 104 -15.12 -6.34 -6.69
C HIS A 104 -13.96 -5.89 -7.60
N TYR A 105 -13.93 -4.62 -8.04
CA TYR A 105 -12.82 -4.07 -8.87
C TYR A 105 -11.52 -3.88 -8.07
N LEU A 106 -11.57 -3.97 -6.74
CA LEU A 106 -10.39 -3.89 -5.88
C LEU A 106 -9.68 -5.25 -5.80
N ALA A 107 -10.36 -6.36 -6.09
CA ALA A 107 -9.74 -7.68 -6.20
C ALA A 107 -8.97 -7.79 -7.54
N PRO A 108 -7.70 -8.24 -7.52
CA PRO A 108 -6.90 -8.39 -8.73
C PRO A 108 -7.16 -9.70 -9.48
#